data_AF-A0A7S3C532-F1
#
_entry.id   AF-A0A7S3C532-F1
#
_cell.length_a   1.000
_cell.length_b   1.000
_cell.length_c   1.000
_cell.angle_alpha   90.00
_cell.angle_beta   90.00
_cell.angle_gamma   90.00
#
_symmetry.space_group_name_H-M   'P 1'
#
loop_
_entity.id
_entity.type
_entity.pdbx_description
1 polymer ?
#
loop_
_entity_poly.entity_id
_entity_poly.type
_entity_poly.pdbx_seq_one_letter_code
_entity_poly.pdbx_strand_id
1 'polypeptide(L)'
;MHLAEPLDAEAAEGRYGFRMDNTIGGTPQPNAWSEVGDWVGFFGERRLRHMCRQARDGELTKLVDGVVARLPALMEGAELRPCVLHGDLWSGNIAGVGGRPAIFDPATYYGHAEAEFGMSWCAGFGADFYAGYHGVLPKRPGHEERAA
;
A
#
# COMPACT_ATOMS: atom_id res chain seq x y z
N MET A 1 12.64 3.27 -3.54
CA MET A 1 11.32 3.13 -4.19
C MET A 1 10.40 4.28 -3.78
N HIS A 2 10.05 4.43 -2.50
CA HIS A 2 8.98 5.36 -2.08
C HIS A 2 9.33 6.86 -2.15
N LEU A 3 10.61 7.23 -2.19
CA LEU A 3 11.06 8.60 -2.44
C LEU A 3 11.25 8.94 -3.92
N ALA A 4 11.14 7.96 -4.83
CA ALA A 4 11.29 8.23 -6.25
C ALA A 4 10.18 9.17 -6.75
N GLU A 5 10.48 9.94 -7.80
CA GLU A 5 9.46 10.68 -8.52
C GLU A 5 8.56 9.70 -9.29
N PRO A 6 7.23 9.88 -9.26
CA PRO A 6 6.33 9.06 -10.06
C PRO A 6 6.63 9.18 -11.55
N LEU A 7 6.59 8.05 -12.27
CA LEU A 7 6.81 8.04 -13.73
C LEU A 7 5.50 8.30 -14.50
N ASP A 8 4.36 7.91 -13.93
CA ASP A 8 3.05 8.15 -14.53
C ASP A 8 2.55 9.55 -14.14
N ALA A 9 2.02 10.28 -15.13
CA ALA A 9 1.61 11.68 -14.96
C ALA A 9 0.52 11.84 -13.90
N GLU A 10 -0.45 10.93 -13.87
CA GLU A 10 -1.53 10.92 -12.88
C GLU A 10 -0.99 10.83 -11.45
N ALA A 11 0.03 10.00 -11.23
CA ALA A 11 0.66 9.89 -9.92
C ALA A 11 1.51 11.13 -9.59
N ALA A 12 2.19 11.73 -10.58
CA ALA A 12 2.89 13.00 -10.40
C ALA A 12 1.93 14.15 -10.03
N GLU A 13 0.68 14.11 -10.50
CA GLU A 13 -0.40 15.03 -10.14
C GLU A 13 -1.03 14.73 -8.76
N GLY A 14 -0.61 13.66 -8.07
CA GLY A 14 -1.12 13.31 -6.74
C GLY A 14 -2.27 12.30 -6.74
N ARG A 15 -2.53 11.60 -7.85
CA ARG A 15 -3.56 10.54 -7.95
C ARG A 15 -2.98 9.19 -7.54
N TYR A 16 -3.81 8.31 -7.00
CA TYR A 16 -3.47 6.95 -6.59
C TYR A 16 -4.06 5.94 -7.58
N GLY A 17 -3.35 4.83 -7.83
CA GLY A 17 -3.75 3.85 -8.84
C GLY A 17 -2.59 3.36 -9.67
N PHE A 18 -2.89 2.86 -10.86
CA PHE A 18 -1.88 2.38 -11.80
C PHE A 18 -2.46 2.39 -13.21
N ARG A 19 -1.60 2.40 -14.23
CA ARG A 19 -1.98 2.43 -15.66
C ARG A 19 -2.88 1.27 -16.11
N MET A 20 -2.93 0.19 -15.34
CA MET A 20 -3.75 -0.99 -15.59
C MET A 20 -4.10 -1.70 -14.29
N ASP A 21 -5.26 -2.36 -14.29
CA ASP A 21 -5.58 -3.36 -13.28
C ASP A 21 -4.59 -4.52 -13.37
N ASN A 22 -4.28 -5.09 -12.21
CA ASN A 22 -3.41 -6.26 -12.10
C ASN A 22 -4.01 -7.25 -11.09
N THR A 23 -3.18 -8.08 -10.49
CA THR A 23 -3.61 -9.02 -9.46
C THR A 23 -2.69 -8.97 -8.25
N ILE A 24 -3.23 -9.31 -7.10
CA ILE A 24 -2.49 -9.67 -5.89
C ILE A 24 -2.69 -11.17 -5.68
N GLY A 25 -1.67 -11.96 -6.01
CA GLY A 25 -1.85 -13.39 -6.27
C GLY A 25 -2.87 -13.63 -7.39
N GLY A 26 -3.89 -14.45 -7.13
CA GLY A 26 -4.99 -14.72 -8.07
C GLY A 26 -6.16 -13.73 -8.01
N THR A 27 -6.15 -12.78 -7.08
CA THR A 27 -7.29 -11.87 -6.87
C THR A 27 -7.13 -10.61 -7.73
N PRO A 28 -8.15 -10.21 -8.52
CA PRO A 28 -8.11 -8.96 -9.28
C PRO A 28 -7.87 -7.77 -8.36
N GLN A 29 -6.96 -6.88 -8.76
CA GLN A 29 -6.64 -5.65 -8.04
C GLN A 29 -6.99 -4.45 -8.95
N PRO A 30 -8.13 -3.79 -8.70
CA PRO A 30 -8.54 -2.62 -9.48
C PRO A 30 -7.64 -1.42 -9.15
N ASN A 31 -7.15 -0.75 -10.20
CA ASN A 31 -6.16 0.31 -10.13
C ASN A 31 -6.58 1.58 -10.87
N ALA A 32 -7.81 1.64 -11.36
CA ALA A 32 -8.38 2.87 -11.93
C ALA A 32 -8.07 4.07 -11.02
N TRP A 33 -7.48 5.12 -11.61
CA TRP A 33 -6.98 6.28 -10.90
C TRP A 33 -8.04 6.93 -9.99
N SER A 34 -7.59 7.41 -8.82
CA SER A 34 -8.41 8.20 -7.89
C SER A 34 -8.58 9.65 -8.36
N GLU A 35 -9.35 10.43 -7.62
CA GLU A 35 -9.21 11.89 -7.65
C GLU A 35 -7.87 12.32 -7.03
N VAL A 36 -7.41 13.53 -7.35
CA VAL A 36 -6.15 14.09 -6.82
C VAL A 36 -6.22 14.14 -5.30
N GLY A 37 -5.22 13.57 -4.63
CA GLY A 37 -5.11 13.56 -3.18
C GLY A 37 -6.01 12.56 -2.44
N ASP A 38 -6.88 11.81 -3.14
CA ASP A 38 -7.84 10.91 -2.51
C ASP A 38 -7.29 9.51 -2.22
N TRP A 39 -6.33 9.42 -1.29
CA TRP A 39 -5.82 8.12 -0.83
C TRP A 39 -6.89 7.31 -0.09
N VAL A 40 -7.67 7.97 0.76
CA VAL A 40 -8.64 7.32 1.63
C VAL A 40 -9.76 6.67 0.81
N GLY A 41 -10.32 7.39 -0.18
CA GLY A 41 -11.30 6.84 -1.09
C GLY A 41 -10.73 5.74 -1.97
N PHE A 42 -9.48 5.89 -2.45
CA PHE A 42 -8.79 4.84 -3.20
C PHE A 42 -8.65 3.55 -2.39
N PHE A 43 -8.02 3.63 -1.20
CA PHE A 43 -7.75 2.46 -0.36
C PHE A 43 -9.03 1.83 0.17
N GLY A 44 -9.99 2.65 0.61
CA GLY A 44 -11.29 2.17 1.09
C GLY A 44 -12.07 1.39 0.04
N GLU A 45 -12.20 1.92 -1.18
CA GLU A 45 -13.01 1.28 -2.23
C GLU A 45 -12.30 0.17 -2.99
N ARG A 46 -11.05 0.41 -3.39
CA ARG A 46 -10.32 -0.43 -4.35
C ARG A 46 -9.39 -1.44 -3.67
N ARG A 47 -9.23 -1.37 -2.35
CA ARG A 47 -8.53 -2.40 -1.55
C ARG A 47 -9.49 -3.07 -0.57
N LEU A 48 -9.94 -2.35 0.46
CA LEU A 48 -10.68 -2.95 1.57
C LEU A 48 -12.06 -3.47 1.14
N ARG A 49 -12.93 -2.60 0.61
CA ARG A 49 -14.27 -3.00 0.15
C ARG A 49 -14.22 -3.98 -1.00
N HIS A 50 -13.25 -3.82 -1.91
CA HIS A 50 -13.05 -4.76 -3.02
C HIS A 50 -12.78 -6.18 -2.53
N MET A 51 -11.84 -6.37 -1.61
CA MET A 51 -11.55 -7.68 -1.00
C MET A 51 -12.77 -8.28 -0.30
N CYS A 52 -13.55 -7.46 0.42
CA CYS A 52 -14.78 -7.93 1.07
C CYS A 52 -15.84 -8.40 0.07
N ARG A 53 -16.02 -7.67 -1.04
CA ARG A 53 -16.90 -8.10 -2.13
C ARG A 53 -16.46 -9.42 -2.75
N GLN A 54 -15.15 -9.68 -2.85
CA GLN A 54 -14.63 -10.98 -3.30
C GLN A 54 -14.94 -12.11 -2.30
N ALA A 55 -14.92 -11.82 -1.00
CA ALA A 55 -15.24 -12.79 0.05
C ALA A 55 -16.74 -13.16 0.12
N ARG A 56 -17.63 -12.31 -0.41
CA ARG A 56 -19.10 -12.52 -0.42
C ARG A 56 -19.71 -12.75 0.97
N ASP A 57 -19.15 -12.07 1.97
CA ASP A 57 -19.59 -12.12 3.36
C ASP A 57 -20.20 -10.78 3.78
N GLY A 58 -21.50 -10.81 4.15
CA GLY A 58 -22.25 -9.61 4.54
C GLY A 58 -21.86 -9.03 5.89
N GLU A 59 -21.42 -9.85 6.85
CA GLU A 59 -20.96 -9.37 8.16
C GLU A 59 -19.57 -8.74 8.02
N LEU A 60 -18.67 -9.38 7.25
CA LEU A 60 -17.38 -8.79 6.91
C LEU A 60 -17.55 -7.43 6.20
N THR A 61 -18.51 -7.33 5.28
CA THR A 61 -18.80 -6.07 4.58
C THR A 61 -19.15 -4.95 5.55
N LYS A 62 -20.04 -5.21 6.52
CA LYS A 62 -20.42 -4.21 7.55
C LYS A 62 -19.24 -3.79 8.42
N LEU A 63 -18.42 -4.76 8.84
CA LEU A 63 -17.23 -4.48 9.65
C LEU A 63 -16.24 -3.59 8.91
N VAL A 64 -15.97 -3.91 7.63
CA VAL A 64 -15.07 -3.11 6.82
C VAL A 64 -15.64 -1.73 6.50
N ASP A 65 -16.94 -1.57 6.32
CA ASP A 65 -17.53 -0.24 6.20
C ASP A 65 -17.27 0.63 7.43
N GLY A 66 -17.30 0.05 8.63
CA GLY A 66 -16.91 0.73 9.87
C GLY A 66 -15.43 1.13 9.89
N VAL A 67 -14.53 0.27 9.38
CA VAL A 67 -13.10 0.58 9.24
C VAL A 67 -12.89 1.71 8.23
N VAL A 68 -13.52 1.62 7.06
CA VAL A 68 -13.39 2.62 5.99
C VAL A 68 -13.89 3.98 6.44
N ALA A 69 -14.98 4.03 7.22
CA ALA A 69 -15.49 5.28 7.81
C ALA A 69 -14.50 5.96 8.77
N ARG A 70 -13.56 5.20 9.37
CA ARG A 70 -12.53 5.72 10.29
C ARG A 70 -11.22 6.10 9.60
N LEU A 71 -11.00 5.68 8.35
CA LEU A 71 -9.77 5.99 7.61
C LEU A 71 -9.43 7.48 7.55
N PRO A 72 -10.37 8.43 7.35
CA PRO A 72 -10.02 9.86 7.36
C PRO A 72 -9.33 10.29 8.65
N ALA A 73 -9.85 9.88 9.81
CA ALA A 73 -9.28 10.20 11.11
C ALA A 73 -7.92 9.52 11.32
N LEU A 74 -7.79 8.26 10.90
CA LEU A 74 -6.52 7.51 10.99
C LEU A 74 -5.39 8.12 10.14
N MET A 75 -5.76 8.80 9.06
CA MET A 75 -4.81 9.45 8.15
C MET A 75 -4.48 10.90 8.55
N GLU A 76 -5.06 11.41 9.65
CA GLU A 76 -4.70 12.73 10.16
C GLU A 76 -3.20 12.79 10.53
N GLY A 77 -2.50 13.80 10.01
CA GLY A 77 -1.06 13.97 10.20
C GLY A 77 -0.18 13.03 9.36
N ALA A 78 -0.76 12.14 8.55
CA ALA A 78 -0.03 11.40 7.53
C ALA A 78 0.38 12.31 6.37
N GLU A 79 1.51 12.01 5.74
CA GLU A 79 1.94 12.68 4.52
C GLU A 79 1.41 11.88 3.32
N LEU A 80 0.32 12.36 2.73
CA LEU A 80 -0.34 11.68 1.62
C LEU A 80 0.30 12.09 0.29
N ARG A 81 1.30 11.32 -0.14
CA ARG A 81 1.93 11.42 -1.46
C ARG A 81 1.92 10.04 -2.14
N PRO A 82 1.46 9.91 -3.39
CA PRO A 82 1.58 8.67 -4.13
C PRO A 82 3.04 8.32 -4.35
N CYS A 83 3.39 7.08 -4.03
CA CYS A 83 4.68 6.50 -4.36
C CYS A 83 4.48 5.12 -4.95
N VAL A 84 5.38 4.69 -5.82
CA VAL A 84 5.30 3.34 -6.39
C VAL A 84 5.54 2.31 -5.29
N LEU A 85 4.62 1.37 -5.16
CA LEU A 85 4.69 0.24 -4.24
C LEU A 85 5.02 -1.03 -5.01
N HIS A 86 5.74 -1.95 -4.39
CA HIS A 86 5.81 -3.34 -4.84
C HIS A 86 4.46 -4.02 -4.66
N GLY A 87 3.81 -3.83 -3.50
CA GLY A 87 2.41 -4.21 -3.26
C GLY A 87 2.19 -5.66 -2.80
N ASP A 88 3.23 -6.51 -2.88
CA ASP A 88 3.25 -7.87 -2.33
C ASP A 88 4.63 -8.22 -1.74
N LEU A 89 5.18 -7.36 -0.88
CA LEU A 89 6.55 -7.50 -0.42
C LEU A 89 6.66 -8.39 0.83
N TRP A 90 6.96 -9.67 0.61
CA TRP A 90 7.18 -10.68 1.65
C TRP A 90 8.35 -11.61 1.30
N SER A 91 8.68 -12.55 2.20
CA SER A 91 9.91 -13.37 2.10
C SER A 91 9.99 -14.21 0.82
N GLY A 92 8.85 -14.59 0.22
CA GLY A 92 8.80 -15.29 -1.07
C GLY A 92 9.21 -14.42 -2.27
N ASN A 93 9.08 -13.09 -2.14
CA ASN A 93 9.28 -12.11 -3.21
C ASN A 93 10.58 -11.30 -3.05
N ILE A 94 11.50 -11.75 -2.19
CA ILE A 94 12.77 -11.08 -1.90
C ILE A 94 13.91 -12.09 -1.97
N ALA A 95 15.00 -11.75 -2.67
CA ALA A 95 16.24 -12.50 -2.57
C ALA A 95 17.48 -11.61 -2.70
N GLY A 96 18.64 -12.19 -2.40
CA GLY A 96 19.94 -11.61 -2.69
C GLY A 96 20.50 -12.15 -4.01
N VAL A 97 20.78 -11.28 -4.98
CA VAL A 97 21.42 -11.66 -6.24
C VAL A 97 22.74 -10.90 -6.35
N GLY A 98 23.87 -11.62 -6.33
CA GLY A 98 25.20 -10.99 -6.40
C GLY A 98 25.49 -10.00 -5.27
N GLY A 99 24.98 -10.25 -4.07
CA GLY A 99 25.14 -9.38 -2.90
C GLY A 99 24.25 -8.13 -2.90
N ARG A 100 23.28 -8.02 -3.81
CA ARG A 100 22.32 -6.92 -3.87
C ARG A 100 20.89 -7.43 -3.64
N PRO A 101 20.00 -6.63 -3.04
CA PRO A 101 18.60 -6.99 -2.92
C PRO A 101 17.95 -7.04 -4.32
N ALA A 102 17.15 -8.07 -4.53
CA ALA A 102 16.27 -8.23 -5.68
C ALA A 102 14.86 -8.54 -5.15
N ILE A 103 13.85 -8.02 -5.86
CA ILE A 103 12.43 -8.18 -5.56
C ILE A 103 11.71 -8.67 -6.82
N PHE A 104 10.70 -9.52 -6.64
CA PHE A 104 10.01 -10.22 -7.74
C PHE A 104 8.50 -10.27 -7.52
N ASP A 105 7.75 -10.59 -8.58
CA ASP A 105 6.29 -10.81 -8.54
C ASP A 105 5.49 -9.67 -7.90
N PRO A 106 5.59 -8.44 -8.45
CA PRO A 106 4.93 -7.29 -7.85
C PRO A 106 3.43 -7.24 -8.15
N ALA A 107 2.67 -6.71 -7.19
CA ALA A 107 1.29 -6.25 -7.34
C ALA A 107 1.25 -4.70 -7.40
N THR A 108 2.07 -4.11 -8.29
CA THR A 108 2.41 -2.68 -8.29
C THR A 108 1.20 -1.76 -8.42
N TYR A 109 1.24 -0.67 -7.67
CA TYR A 109 0.43 0.53 -7.86
C TYR A 109 1.07 1.73 -7.16
N TYR A 110 0.59 2.94 -7.45
CA TYR A 110 0.91 4.13 -6.68
C TYR A 110 -0.02 4.24 -5.48
N GLY A 111 0.57 4.16 -4.29
CA GLY A 111 -0.13 4.17 -3.01
C GLY A 111 0.61 4.97 -1.95
N HIS A 112 0.05 4.95 -0.73
CA HIS A 112 0.74 5.46 0.44
C HIS A 112 1.87 4.52 0.87
N ALA A 113 3.05 5.07 1.17
CA ALA A 113 4.28 4.30 1.45
C ALA A 113 4.14 3.27 2.57
N GLU A 114 3.33 3.56 3.59
CA GLU A 114 3.13 2.64 4.72
C GLU A 114 2.39 1.35 4.31
N ALA A 115 1.62 1.37 3.21
CA ALA A 115 0.88 0.20 2.74
C ALA A 115 1.79 -0.93 2.20
N GLU A 116 3.06 -0.63 1.88
CA GLU A 116 4.04 -1.64 1.46
C GLU A 116 4.23 -2.74 2.51
N PHE A 117 4.10 -2.37 3.79
CA PHE A 117 4.41 -3.25 4.90
C PHE A 117 3.22 -4.09 5.39
N GLY A 118 2.12 -4.12 4.64
CA GLY A 118 0.95 -4.94 4.96
C GLY A 118 1.23 -6.44 5.03
N MET A 119 2.30 -6.91 4.36
CA MET A 119 2.76 -8.31 4.39
C MET A 119 3.98 -8.54 5.30
N SER A 120 4.35 -7.55 6.13
CA SER A 120 5.55 -7.64 6.98
C SER A 120 5.53 -8.82 7.96
N TRP A 121 4.35 -9.28 8.38
CA TRP A 121 4.16 -10.42 9.27
C TRP A 121 4.70 -11.75 8.72
N CYS A 122 4.86 -11.88 7.39
CA CYS A 122 5.49 -13.03 6.73
C CYS A 122 6.74 -12.65 5.91
N ALA A 123 7.25 -11.42 6.07
CA ALA A 123 8.44 -10.93 5.38
C ALA A 123 9.75 -11.21 6.12
N GLY A 124 9.71 -11.32 7.45
CA GLY A 124 10.90 -11.49 8.28
C GLY A 124 11.76 -10.23 8.40
N PHE A 125 11.18 -9.05 8.19
CA PHE A 125 11.89 -7.78 8.36
C PHE A 125 12.28 -7.54 9.82
N GLY A 126 13.59 -7.46 10.07
CA GLY A 126 14.16 -7.18 11.39
C GLY A 126 14.31 -5.69 11.70
N ALA A 127 14.79 -5.39 12.92
CA ALA A 127 14.99 -4.02 13.38
C ALA A 127 15.91 -3.20 12.46
N ASP A 128 16.99 -3.81 11.95
CA ASP A 128 17.94 -3.12 11.05
C ASP A 128 17.30 -2.68 9.73
N PHE A 129 16.34 -3.46 9.21
CA PHE A 129 15.58 -3.10 8.02
C PHE A 129 14.77 -1.83 8.26
N TYR A 130 13.98 -1.81 9.34
CA TYR A 130 13.14 -0.66 9.67
C TYR A 130 13.98 0.56 10.08
N ALA A 131 15.10 0.37 10.78
CA ALA A 131 16.03 1.44 11.09
C ALA A 131 16.62 2.06 9.81
N GLY A 132 17.04 1.23 8.85
CA GLY A 132 17.51 1.69 7.55
C GLY A 132 16.43 2.42 6.74
N TYR A 133 15.22 1.85 6.69
CA TYR A 133 14.09 2.45 6.00
C TYR A 133 13.69 3.81 6.60
N HIS A 134 13.51 3.88 7.92
CA HIS A 134 13.10 5.11 8.60
C HIS A 134 14.21 6.14 8.76
N GLY A 135 15.47 5.75 8.63
CA GLY A 135 16.59 6.69 8.45
C GLY A 135 16.49 7.48 7.14
N VAL A 136 15.75 6.96 6.15
CA VAL A 136 15.52 7.62 4.85
C VAL A 136 14.12 8.23 4.77
N LEU A 137 13.09 7.52 5.21
CA LEU A 137 11.70 7.99 5.27
C LEU A 137 11.17 7.95 6.72
N PRO A 138 11.27 9.07 7.47
CA PRO A 138 10.86 9.14 8.86
C PRO A 138 9.37 8.80 9.06
N LYS A 139 9.05 8.16 10.19
CA LYS A 139 7.66 7.90 10.58
C LYS A 139 6.91 9.22 10.77
N ARG A 140 5.65 9.26 10.31
CA ARG A 140 4.72 10.36 10.58
C ARG A 140 3.86 10.03 11.81
N PRO A 141 3.28 11.04 12.49
CA PRO A 141 2.31 10.80 13.56
C PRO A 141 1.23 9.78 13.15
N GLY A 142 0.82 8.93 14.08
CA GLY A 142 -0.16 7.87 13.83
C GLY A 142 0.37 6.63 13.07
N HIS A 143 1.65 6.56 12.74
CA HIS A 143 2.23 5.41 12.00
C HIS A 143 1.92 4.05 12.67
N GLU A 144 2.17 3.94 13.98
CA GLU A 144 1.94 2.69 14.71
C GLU A 144 0.45 2.33 14.77
N GLU A 145 -0.44 3.32 14.87
CA GLU A 145 -1.90 3.08 14.87
C GLU A 145 -2.41 2.61 13.50
N ARG A 146 -1.82 3.11 12.41
CA ARG A 146 -2.15 2.66 11.05
C ARG A 146 -1.59 1.27 10.72
N ALA A 147 -0.53 0.85 11.41
CA ALA A 147 0.12 -0.44 11.22
C ALA A 147 -0.48 -1.57 12.08
N ALA A 148 -1.22 -1.22 13.13
CA ALA A 148 -1.87 -2.13 14.08
C ALA A 148 -3.16 -2.75 13.52
#